data_AF-A0A355QGE3-F1
#
_entry.id   AF-A0A355QGE3-F1
#
_cell.length_a   1.000
_cell.length_b   1.000
_cell.length_c   1.000
_cell.angle_alpha   90.00
_cell.angle_beta   90.00
_cell.angle_gamma   90.00
#
_symmetry.space_group_name_H-M   'P 1'
#
loop_
_entity.id
_entity.type
_entity.pdbx_description
1 polymer ?
#
loop_
_entity_poly.entity_id
_entity_poly.type
_entity_poly.pdbx_seq_one_letter_code
_entity_poly.pdbx_strand_id
1 'polypeptide(L)' 'MDEPTIEDYYVENRTFPPSPEFAAAAHLSDRSHHDEAAADYEAFWARQARELLTWDEDFHTTL' A
#
# COMPACT_ATOMS: atom_id res chain seq x y z
N MET A 1 34.48 -9.41 25.95
CA MET A 1 33.36 -8.47 26.13
C MET A 1 33.70 -7.30 25.25
N ASP A 2 33.31 -7.35 23.98
CA ASP A 2 33.52 -6.22 23.06
C ASP A 2 32.40 -5.21 23.30
N GLU A 3 32.78 -4.02 23.75
CA GLU A 3 31.87 -2.91 23.99
C GLU A 3 31.57 -2.22 22.64
N PRO A 4 30.31 -1.98 22.27
CA PRO A 4 30.01 -1.33 21.00
C PRO A 4 30.55 0.10 20.98
N THR A 5 31.27 0.43 19.91
CA THR A 5 31.93 1.72 19.71
C THR A 5 31.04 2.64 18.86
N ILE A 6 30.62 3.76 19.47
CA ILE A 6 29.80 4.87 18.94
C ILE A 6 28.30 4.53 18.86
N GLU A 7 27.53 5.11 19.80
CA GLU A 7 26.06 5.12 19.75
C GLU A 7 25.58 6.57 19.55
N ASP A 8 25.10 6.88 18.35
CA ASP A 8 24.43 8.15 18.05
C ASP A 8 22.95 7.86 17.76
N TYR A 9 22.11 7.98 18.79
CA TYR A 9 20.67 7.69 18.71
C TYR A 9 19.86 8.93 18.30
N TYR A 10 20.26 9.64 17.24
CA TYR A 10 19.37 10.65 16.67
C TYR A 10 18.19 9.97 15.97
N VAL A 11 17.02 10.00 16.63
CA VAL A 11 15.76 9.60 16.02
C VAL A 11 15.19 10.79 15.26
N GLU A 12 15.44 10.82 13.96
CA GLU A 12 14.88 11.82 13.05
C GLU A 12 13.41 11.51 12.76
N ASN A 13 12.52 12.46 13.08
CA ASN A 13 11.06 12.33 12.95
C ASN A 13 10.46 13.28 11.89
N ARG A 14 11.29 13.98 11.11
CA ARG A 14 10.82 14.83 10.01
C ARG A 14 10.02 14.01 9.01
N THR A 15 8.85 14.54 8.67
CA THR A 15 8.01 14.03 7.60
C THR A 15 7.95 15.06 6.47
N PHE A 16 7.83 14.57 5.24
CA PHE A 16 7.74 15.39 4.05
C PHE A 16 6.47 14.99 3.30
N PRO A 17 5.36 15.72 3.48
CA PRO A 17 4.13 15.40 2.77
C PRO A 17 4.32 15.63 1.27
N PRO A 18 3.54 14.92 0.41
CA PRO A 18 3.51 15.21 -1.00
C PRO A 18 3.04 16.64 -1.27
N SER A 19 3.42 17.21 -2.42
CA SER A 19 2.89 18.52 -2.82
C SER A 19 1.38 18.44 -3.06
N PRO A 20 0.64 19.56 -2.91
CA PRO A 20 -0.79 19.59 -3.19
C PRO A 20 -1.14 19.18 -4.62
N GLU A 21 -0.32 19.56 -5.62
CA GLU A 21 -0.59 19.17 -7.01
C GLU A 21 -0.44 17.66 -7.22
N PHE A 22 0.56 17.04 -6.58
CA PHE A 22 0.75 15.60 -6.64
C PHE A 22 -0.40 14.85 -5.97
N ALA A 23 -0.82 15.28 -4.78
CA ALA A 23 -1.91 14.65 -4.04
C ALA A 23 -3.24 14.74 -4.81
N ALA A 24 -3.51 15.86 -5.49
CA ALA A 24 -4.72 16.04 -6.28
C ALA A 24 -4.77 15.16 -7.55
N ALA A 25 -3.62 14.79 -8.10
CA ALA A 25 -3.51 13.93 -9.28
C ALA A 25 -3.39 12.43 -8.95
N ALA A 26 -3.32 12.07 -7.67
CA ALA A 26 -3.16 10.69 -7.25
C ALA A 26 -4.43 9.87 -7.52
N HIS A 27 -4.27 8.63 -8.00
CA HIS A 27 -5.40 7.71 -8.15
C HIS A 27 -6.02 7.34 -6.80
N LEU A 28 -5.21 7.34 -5.73
CA LEU A 28 -5.61 7.10 -4.36
C LEU A 28 -4.94 8.13 -3.47
N SER A 29 -5.73 8.85 -2.69
CA SER A 29 -5.27 9.86 -1.72
C SER A 29 -5.51 9.46 -0.27
N ASP A 30 -5.99 8.24 -0.03
CA ASP A 30 -6.38 7.72 1.28
C ASP A 30 -6.03 6.23 1.44
N ARG A 31 -6.42 5.65 2.58
CA ARG A 31 -6.11 4.27 2.96
C ARG A 31 -7.19 3.26 2.57
N SER A 32 -8.23 3.66 1.86
CA SER A 32 -9.40 2.82 1.55
C SER A 32 -9.04 1.45 0.98
N HIS A 33 -8.13 1.38 0.00
CA HIS A 33 -7.72 0.12 -0.62
C HIS A 33 -6.96 -0.79 0.34
N HIS A 34 -6.11 -0.19 1.18
CA HIS A 34 -5.40 -0.94 2.20
C HIS A 34 -6.40 -1.51 3.22
N ASP A 35 -7.36 -0.70 3.66
CA ASP A 35 -8.32 -1.10 4.69
C ASP A 35 -9.34 -2.13 4.15
N GLU A 36 -9.72 -2.04 2.88
CA GLU A 36 -10.50 -3.07 2.17
C GLU A 36 -9.73 -4.39 2.08
N ALA A 37 -8.49 -4.36 1.61
CA ALA A 37 -7.66 -5.56 1.50
C ALA A 37 -7.33 -6.18 2.86
N ALA A 38 -7.20 -5.36 3.92
CA ALA A 38 -7.01 -5.85 5.28
C ALA A 38 -8.26 -6.54 5.84
N ALA A 39 -9.46 -6.15 5.40
CA ALA A 39 -10.71 -6.78 5.79
C ALA A 39 -10.96 -8.09 5.02
N ASP A 40 -10.70 -8.11 3.71
CA ASP A 40 -10.83 -9.29 2.85
C ASP A 40 -9.93 -9.17 1.61
N TYR A 41 -8.73 -9.76 1.68
CA TYR A 41 -7.74 -9.67 0.60
C TYR A 41 -8.13 -10.49 -0.63
N GLU A 42 -8.87 -11.59 -0.46
CA GLU A 42 -9.34 -12.42 -1.58
C GLU A 42 -10.42 -11.68 -2.37
N ALA A 43 -11.39 -11.08 -1.68
CA ALA A 43 -12.41 -10.27 -2.35
C ALA A 43 -11.80 -9.04 -3.05
N PHE A 44 -10.84 -8.36 -2.39
CA PHE A 44 -10.13 -7.23 -2.98
C PHE A 44 -9.45 -7.62 -4.30
N TRP A 45 -8.62 -8.67 -4.29
CA TRP A 45 -7.90 -9.07 -5.49
C TRP A 45 -8.83 -9.62 -6.58
N ALA A 46 -9.88 -10.35 -6.20
CA ALA A 46 -10.85 -10.84 -7.16
C ALA A 46 -11.55 -9.70 -7.89
N ARG A 47 -11.91 -8.63 -7.18
CA ARG A 47 -12.52 -7.43 -7.75
C ARG A 47 -11.55 -6.69 -8.67
N GLN A 48 -10.33 -6.42 -8.20
CA GLN A 48 -9.30 -5.73 -9.00
C GLN A 48 -8.98 -6.49 -10.30
N ALA A 49 -8.88 -7.81 -10.24
CA ALA A 49 -8.61 -8.64 -11.42
C ALA A 49 -9.75 -8.58 -12.45
N ARG A 50 -11.01 -8.55 -12.02
CA ARG A 50 -12.17 -8.45 -12.93
C ARG A 50 -12.37 -7.04 -13.48
N GLU A 51 -12.00 -6.00 -12.74
CA GLU A 51 -12.13 -4.60 -13.16
C GLU A 51 -11.02 -4.15 -14.12
N LEU A 52 -9.77 -4.57 -13.86
CA LEU A 52 -8.59 -4.04 -14.54
C LEU A 52 -8.12 -4.90 -15.72
N LEU A 53 -8.54 -6.16 -15.78
CA LEU A 53 -8.14 -7.09 -16.83
C LEU A 53 -9.37 -7.54 -17.63
N THR A 54 -9.17 -7.76 -18.92
CA THR A 54 -10.18 -8.39 -19.78
C THR A 54 -9.88 -9.89 -19.86
N TRP A 55 -10.84 -10.70 -19.46
CA TRP A 55 -10.73 -12.16 -19.44
C TRP A 55 -11.51 -12.76 -20.60
N ASP A 56 -10.96 -13.80 -21.21
CA ASP A 56 -11.68 -14.65 -22.18
C ASP A 56 -12.68 -15.56 -21.45
N GLU A 57 -12.26 -16.12 -20.30
CA GLU A 57 -13.08 -16.87 -19.36
C GLU A 57 -12.76 -16.42 -17.92
N ASP A 58 -13.77 -16.26 -17.07
CA ASP A 58 -13.60 -15.80 -15.69
C ASP A 58 -13.02 -16.91 -14.78
N PHE A 59 -12.36 -16.50 -13.69
CA PHE A 59 -11.79 -17.41 -12.71
C PHE A 59 -12.78 -17.73 -11.57
N HIS A 60 -12.58 -18.89 -10.95
CA HIS A 60 -13.50 -19.45 -9.94
C HIS A 60 -12.91 -19.50 -8.52
N THR A 61 -11.59 -19.40 -8.38
CA THR A 61 -10.89 -19.42 -7.08
C THR A 61 -9.89 -18.28 -7.04
N THR A 62 -9.92 -17.51 -5.95
CA THR A 62 -8.90 -16.50 -5.63
C THR A 62 -7.89 -17.09 -4.65
N LEU A 63 -6.61 -16.70 -4.81
CA LEU A 63 -5.43 -16.92 -3.95
C LEU A 63 -5.41 -18.18 -3.07
#